data_AF-A0A8H4VZA5-F1
#
_entry.id   AF-A0A8H4VZA5-F1
#
_cell.length_a   1.000
_cell.length_b   1.000
_cell.length_c   1.000
_cell.angle_alpha   90.00
_cell.angle_beta   90.00
_cell.angle_gamma   90.00
#
_symmetry.space_group_name_H-M   'P 1'
#
loop_
_entity.id
_entity.type
_entity.pdbx_description
1 polymer ?
#
loop_
_entity_poly.entity_id
_entity_poly.type
_entity_poly.pdbx_seq_one_letter_code
_entity_poly.pdbx_strand_id
1 'polypeptide(L)'
;MSTSTIEDATAADYQRAGFARKMGWGKRPALILIDVCKAYWTAGSPLDTSANPGSVNAPDSMRRLLAAARSAKAPVLWTKVYYERPDMADAGLMYTKGKALTVWQKGDTRGLDAYVDGLVPEPEELIVVKKVPSAFFGTTLAADLHLLNVDTLVICGVSTSGCVRASTLDAMQHGFRPMVVGSACGDRTIEIQKANLFDMNAKYADSDHMKEKLDLEKGELKESDIFTSDVAVIEPENYKEKTSIWAWLSKWGVEVRGIDPVPMEERTKTNYYNIFLMWMAIMCNLLPIVTGMAGTLGYGLSLRDSSLVIIFFNLICCIMTAFLGTLGPKTGRKLTNTPRLYAVSIIAILNLIAVVGFTIISTVIVGQTLSAVSNGKMNITVGIVLGALLGLAISFCGYKVLHIFNTYSWAVTVVSIIIAVGCGGKHLNVPVSTEPATTVSILTFGCLIAGFQLPFAGIMSDFAVYYSPDAPAKRMFWYVYTGQVLPTILLMILGAAIGSCVPNVPSWNDAYASFPPAASSKLCSALRVDSGNSSPSYSPSP
;
A
#
# COMPACT_ATOMS: atom_id res chain seq x y z
N MET A 1 24.41 52.40 7.10
CA MET A 1 24.00 51.72 5.86
C MET A 1 22.91 50.73 6.22
N SER A 2 21.70 50.91 5.67
CA SER A 2 20.47 50.25 6.12
C SER A 2 20.47 48.76 5.81
N THR A 3 20.21 47.93 6.82
CA THR A 3 20.04 46.47 6.72
C THR A 3 18.83 46.04 5.88
N SER A 4 17.94 46.97 5.48
CA SER A 4 16.76 46.65 4.67
C SER A 4 17.08 46.20 3.24
N THR A 5 18.21 46.58 2.66
CA THR A 5 18.46 46.33 1.22
C THR A 5 18.90 44.90 0.89
N ILE A 6 19.45 44.14 1.84
CA ILE A 6 19.96 42.77 1.58
C ILE A 6 18.83 41.73 1.71
N GLU A 7 17.97 41.86 2.72
CA GLU A 7 16.81 40.98 2.91
C GLU A 7 15.82 41.14 1.74
N ASP A 8 15.55 42.38 1.32
CA ASP A 8 14.65 42.69 0.19
C ASP A 8 15.23 42.21 -1.16
N ALA A 9 16.54 42.37 -1.40
CA ALA A 9 17.19 41.88 -2.61
C ALA A 9 17.20 40.34 -2.70
N THR A 10 17.36 39.66 -1.57
CA THR A 10 17.35 38.19 -1.50
C THR A 10 15.93 37.65 -1.68
N ALA A 11 14.92 38.30 -1.10
CA ALA A 11 13.51 37.96 -1.31
C ALA A 11 13.09 38.11 -2.78
N ALA A 12 13.54 39.18 -3.45
CA ALA A 12 13.26 39.42 -4.86
C ALA A 12 13.91 38.37 -5.79
N ASP A 13 15.09 37.84 -5.43
CA ASP A 13 15.74 36.77 -6.18
C ASP A 13 14.97 35.44 -6.10
N TYR A 14 14.52 35.07 -4.89
CA TYR A 14 13.66 33.89 -4.72
C TYR A 14 12.35 34.00 -5.51
N GLN A 15 11.68 35.16 -5.46
CA GLN A 15 10.45 35.39 -6.23
C GLN A 15 10.70 35.28 -7.74
N ARG A 16 11.81 35.83 -8.24
CA ARG A 16 12.21 35.74 -9.65
C ARG A 16 12.47 34.29 -10.08
N ALA A 17 13.07 33.48 -9.20
CA ALA A 17 13.28 32.05 -9.40
C ALA A 17 11.99 31.21 -9.26
N GLY A 18 10.86 31.84 -8.94
CA GLY A 18 9.56 31.18 -8.78
C GLY A 18 9.32 30.54 -7.40
N PHE A 19 10.21 30.80 -6.43
CA PHE A 19 10.09 30.43 -5.02
C PHE A 19 9.36 31.53 -4.20
N ALA A 20 9.33 31.38 -2.87
CA ALA A 20 8.66 32.31 -1.94
C ALA A 20 7.18 32.56 -2.26
N ARG A 21 6.51 31.56 -2.84
CA ARG A 21 5.05 31.58 -3.04
C ARG A 21 4.36 31.20 -1.74
N LYS A 22 3.12 31.69 -1.57
CA LYS A 22 2.25 31.24 -0.49
C LYS A 22 1.79 29.82 -0.74
N MET A 23 1.97 28.96 0.27
CA MET A 23 1.44 27.60 0.25
C MET A 23 -0.06 27.58 0.53
N GLY A 24 -0.51 28.46 1.43
CA GLY A 24 -1.91 28.60 1.82
C GLY A 24 -2.39 27.49 2.75
N TRP A 25 -3.47 27.80 3.47
CA TRP A 25 -4.12 26.90 4.42
C TRP A 25 -4.90 25.79 3.72
N GLY A 26 -4.94 24.61 4.34
CA GLY A 26 -5.91 23.57 4.06
C GLY A 26 -7.16 23.71 4.95
N LYS A 27 -7.91 22.62 5.08
CA LYS A 27 -9.21 22.57 5.77
C LYS A 27 -9.15 21.96 7.16
N ARG A 28 -8.11 21.18 7.48
CA ARG A 28 -8.01 20.41 8.72
C ARG A 28 -6.66 20.67 9.39
N PRO A 29 -6.54 21.77 10.14
CA PRO A 29 -5.30 22.09 10.83
C PRO A 29 -5.11 21.25 12.10
N ALA A 30 -3.85 20.97 12.43
CA ALA A 30 -3.43 20.50 13.75
C ALA A 30 -2.26 21.36 14.26
N LEU A 31 -2.14 21.48 15.58
CA LEU A 31 -1.03 22.17 16.24
C LEU A 31 0.00 21.14 16.71
N ILE A 32 1.28 21.40 16.42
CA ILE A 32 2.40 20.66 17.02
C ILE A 32 3.34 21.60 17.79
N LEU A 33 3.59 21.25 19.05
CA LEU A 33 4.54 21.93 19.93
C LEU A 33 5.85 21.12 20.00
N ILE A 34 6.90 21.67 19.39
CA ILE A 34 8.19 21.01 19.27
C ILE A 34 9.07 21.29 20.50
N ASP A 35 9.36 20.24 21.27
CA ASP A 35 10.37 20.17 22.33
C ASP A 35 10.23 21.24 23.44
N VAL A 36 8.99 21.61 23.76
CA VAL A 36 8.67 22.64 24.76
C VAL A 36 8.97 22.12 26.17
N CYS A 37 10.18 22.39 26.65
CA CYS A 37 10.65 22.00 27.99
C CYS A 37 11.53 23.09 28.64
N LYS A 38 11.70 23.00 29.96
CA LYS A 38 12.43 23.97 30.80
C LYS A 38 13.87 24.20 30.36
N ALA A 39 14.50 23.22 29.68
CA ALA A 39 15.87 23.30 29.20
C ALA A 39 16.16 24.57 28.37
N TYR A 40 15.20 25.10 27.64
CA TYR A 40 15.43 26.24 26.74
C TYR A 40 15.21 27.62 27.38
N TRP A 41 14.62 27.68 28.59
CA TRP A 41 14.28 28.92 29.29
C TRP A 41 14.69 28.92 30.77
N THR A 42 15.63 28.04 31.14
CA THR A 42 16.21 28.00 32.49
C THR A 42 17.62 28.54 32.45
N ALA A 43 17.88 29.60 33.21
CA ALA A 43 19.20 30.18 33.35
C ALA A 43 20.23 29.12 33.77
N GLY A 44 21.35 29.05 33.06
CA GLY A 44 22.42 28.08 33.31
C GLY A 44 22.21 26.71 32.65
N SER A 45 21.08 26.48 31.98
CA SER A 45 20.93 25.32 31.11
C SER A 45 21.88 25.41 29.91
N PRO A 46 22.48 24.29 29.44
CA PRO A 46 23.31 24.30 28.23
C PRO A 46 22.54 24.66 26.95
N LEU A 47 21.21 24.57 27.00
CA LEU A 47 20.29 24.87 25.89
C LEU A 47 19.55 26.19 26.06
N ASP A 48 19.88 26.98 27.09
CA ASP A 48 19.21 28.25 27.37
C ASP A 48 19.23 29.17 26.14
N THR A 49 18.05 29.68 25.80
CA THR A 49 17.79 30.60 24.69
C THR A 49 17.36 31.99 25.15
N SER A 50 17.32 32.22 26.47
CA SER A 50 16.78 33.45 27.08
C SER A 50 17.58 34.72 26.73
N ALA A 51 18.78 34.57 26.15
CA ALA A 51 19.54 35.70 25.59
C ALA A 51 18.86 36.33 24.35
N ASN A 52 17.97 35.60 23.68
CA ASN A 52 17.19 36.09 22.56
C ASN A 52 15.79 36.53 23.05
N PRO A 53 15.44 37.83 22.98
CA PRO A 53 14.13 38.34 23.39
C PRO A 53 12.95 37.67 22.66
N GLY A 54 13.13 37.29 21.39
CA GLY A 54 12.11 36.55 20.64
C GLY A 54 11.84 35.18 21.23
N SER A 55 12.90 34.49 21.71
CA SER A 55 12.76 33.21 22.39
C SER A 55 12.12 33.35 23.77
N VAL A 56 12.44 34.42 24.53
CA VAL A 56 11.84 34.69 25.85
C VAL A 56 10.33 34.84 25.77
N ASN A 57 9.83 35.49 24.71
CA ASN A 57 8.40 35.72 24.51
C ASN A 57 7.66 34.53 23.87
N ALA A 58 8.39 33.55 23.33
CA ALA A 58 7.81 32.44 22.59
C ALA A 58 6.83 31.58 23.42
N PRO A 59 7.08 31.26 24.71
CA PRO A 59 6.14 30.52 25.55
C PRO A 59 4.77 31.20 25.68
N ASP A 60 4.71 32.54 25.76
CA ASP A 60 3.44 33.25 25.85
C ASP A 60 2.62 33.09 24.56
N SER A 61 3.28 33.18 23.41
CA SER A 61 2.64 32.91 22.11
C SER A 61 2.20 31.46 21.96
N MET A 62 3.02 30.50 22.41
CA MET A 62 2.65 29.08 22.43
C MET A 62 1.40 28.85 23.29
N ARG A 63 1.27 29.51 24.45
CA ARG A 63 0.08 29.36 25.32
C ARG A 63 -1.18 29.87 24.63
N ARG A 64 -1.10 30.97 23.89
CA ARG A 64 -2.24 31.50 23.14
C ARG A 64 -2.61 30.60 21.96
N LEU A 65 -1.62 30.08 21.22
CA LEU A 65 -1.86 29.07 20.16
C LEU A 65 -2.50 27.80 20.72
N LEU A 66 -1.99 27.30 21.85
CA LEU A 66 -2.51 26.11 22.50
C LEU A 66 -3.97 26.30 22.93
N ALA A 67 -4.28 27.44 23.57
CA ALA A 67 -5.64 27.78 23.96
C ALA A 67 -6.58 27.87 22.74
N ALA A 68 -6.12 28.48 21.65
CA ALA A 68 -6.88 28.58 20.41
C ALA A 68 -7.15 27.20 19.78
N ALA A 69 -6.13 26.34 19.68
CA ALA A 69 -6.25 24.99 19.13
C ALA A 69 -7.24 24.14 19.95
N ARG A 70 -7.13 24.18 21.28
CA ARG A 70 -8.05 23.47 22.18
C ARG A 70 -9.48 24.00 22.09
N SER A 71 -9.66 25.32 22.06
CA SER A 71 -10.98 25.94 21.90
C SER A 71 -11.65 25.55 20.58
N ALA A 72 -10.86 25.41 19.51
CA ALA A 72 -11.34 24.99 18.20
C ALA A 72 -11.45 23.46 18.04
N LYS A 73 -11.06 22.69 19.06
CA LYS A 73 -10.97 21.22 19.00
C LYS A 73 -10.07 20.72 17.87
N ALA A 74 -9.08 21.51 17.48
CA ALA A 74 -8.05 21.08 16.56
C ALA A 74 -7.13 20.07 17.28
N PRO A 75 -6.64 19.01 16.60
CA PRO A 75 -5.70 18.09 17.22
C PRO A 75 -4.45 18.82 17.71
N VAL A 76 -4.05 18.54 18.94
CA VAL A 76 -2.82 19.06 19.55
C VAL A 76 -1.83 17.91 19.75
N LEU A 77 -0.62 18.13 19.26
CA LEU A 77 0.48 17.18 19.31
C LEU A 77 1.69 17.83 19.99
N TRP A 78 2.45 17.01 20.70
CA TRP A 78 3.65 17.43 21.40
C TRP A 78 4.82 16.57 20.97
N THR A 79 6.04 17.10 20.97
CA THR A 79 7.24 16.27 20.89
C THR A 79 8.00 16.27 22.20
N LYS A 80 8.60 15.13 22.52
CA LYS A 80 9.55 14.99 23.61
C LYS A 80 10.80 14.27 23.11
N VAL A 81 11.96 14.87 23.34
CA VAL A 81 13.24 14.16 23.14
C VAL A 81 13.49 13.24 24.34
N TYR A 82 13.90 12.01 24.09
CA TYR A 82 14.22 11.05 25.15
C TYR A 82 15.25 10.01 24.70
N TYR A 83 16.24 9.77 25.56
CA TYR A 83 17.31 8.79 25.33
C TYR A 83 17.35 7.77 26.46
N GLU A 84 17.27 6.49 26.11
CA GLU A 84 17.17 5.41 27.09
C GLU A 84 18.53 4.87 27.51
N ARG A 85 19.52 4.94 26.62
CA ARG A 85 20.79 4.26 26.84
C ARG A 85 21.76 5.10 27.67
N PRO A 86 22.41 4.52 28.70
CA PRO A 86 23.45 5.22 29.45
C PRO A 86 24.64 5.68 28.59
N ASP A 87 24.95 4.93 27.53
CA ASP A 87 26.02 5.25 26.57
C ASP A 87 25.61 6.27 25.49
N MET A 88 24.35 6.74 25.50
CA MET A 88 23.76 7.65 24.51
C MET A 88 23.84 7.11 23.07
N ALA A 89 24.02 5.80 22.86
CA ALA A 89 24.14 5.24 21.52
C ALA A 89 22.85 5.40 20.70
N ASP A 90 21.70 5.52 21.36
CA ASP A 90 20.41 5.77 20.72
C ASP A 90 20.18 7.23 20.32
N ALA A 91 21.07 8.15 20.72
CA ALA A 91 21.16 9.52 20.18
C ALA A 91 22.04 9.60 18.91
N GLY A 92 22.79 8.54 18.59
CA GLY A 92 23.59 8.41 17.38
C GLY A 92 24.54 9.59 17.13
N LEU A 93 24.66 9.99 15.85
CA LEU A 93 25.55 11.08 15.43
C LEU A 93 25.20 12.43 16.06
N MET A 94 23.96 12.64 16.50
CA MET A 94 23.56 13.87 17.17
C MET A 94 24.33 14.07 18.48
N TYR A 95 24.57 12.98 19.23
CA TYR A 95 25.36 13.04 20.46
C TYR A 95 26.86 13.21 20.20
N THR A 96 27.36 12.79 19.04
CA THR A 96 28.71 13.16 18.59
C THR A 96 28.81 14.67 18.37
N LYS A 97 27.75 15.29 17.84
CA LYS A 97 27.72 16.72 17.53
C LYS A 97 27.44 17.62 18.74
N GLY A 98 26.61 17.17 19.69
CA GLY A 98 26.22 17.97 20.86
C GLY A 98 26.09 17.11 22.11
N LYS A 99 26.93 17.39 23.13
CA LYS A 99 26.86 16.70 24.43
C LYS A 99 25.77 17.24 25.35
N ALA A 100 25.19 18.39 25.01
CA ALA A 100 24.05 18.96 25.74
C ALA A 100 22.80 18.05 25.74
N LEU A 101 22.74 17.05 24.84
CA LEU A 101 21.62 16.11 24.76
C LEU A 101 21.40 15.27 26.02
N THR A 102 22.38 15.19 26.93
CA THR A 102 22.25 14.45 28.20
C THR A 102 21.11 14.96 29.06
N VAL A 103 20.61 16.18 28.83
CA VAL A 103 19.43 16.72 29.54
C VAL A 103 18.16 15.87 29.32
N TRP A 104 18.12 15.07 28.24
CA TRP A 104 17.00 14.16 27.94
C TRP A 104 17.35 12.68 28.16
N GLN A 105 18.46 12.41 28.83
CA GLN A 105 18.86 11.04 29.16
C GLN A 105 17.99 10.50 30.30
N LYS A 106 17.60 9.23 30.19
CA LYS A 106 16.93 8.49 31.25
C LYS A 106 17.75 8.55 32.54
N GLY A 107 17.12 9.05 33.61
CA GLY A 107 17.75 9.18 34.92
C GLY A 107 18.47 10.49 35.14
N ASP A 108 18.42 11.45 34.20
CA ASP A 108 18.89 12.80 34.46
C ASP A 108 18.03 13.48 35.56
N THR A 109 18.70 14.01 36.58
CA THR A 109 18.02 14.57 37.76
C THR A 109 17.92 16.09 37.75
N ARG A 110 18.33 16.77 36.66
CA ARG A 110 18.31 18.23 36.58
C ARG A 110 16.90 18.79 36.36
N GLY A 111 15.95 17.95 35.93
CA GLY A 111 14.56 18.34 35.69
C GLY A 111 14.37 19.28 34.50
N LEU A 112 15.37 19.40 33.63
CA LEU A 112 15.36 20.30 32.47
C LEU A 112 14.45 19.79 31.34
N ASP A 113 14.14 18.49 31.31
CA ASP A 113 13.21 17.90 30.34
C ASP A 113 11.72 18.10 30.71
N ALA A 114 11.44 18.68 31.88
CA ALA A 114 10.08 18.97 32.32
C ALA A 114 9.41 20.02 31.42
N TYR A 115 8.09 19.93 31.26
CA TYR A 115 7.31 20.91 30.51
C TYR A 115 7.40 22.31 31.13
N VAL A 116 7.25 23.32 30.28
CA VAL A 116 7.15 24.72 30.72
C VAL A 116 5.80 24.95 31.38
N ASP A 117 5.76 25.76 32.44
CA ASP A 117 4.53 26.01 33.19
C ASP A 117 3.44 26.61 32.27
N GLY A 118 2.24 26.03 32.29
CA GLY A 118 1.13 26.41 31.39
C GLY A 118 1.23 25.87 29.95
N LEU A 119 2.28 25.11 29.61
CA LEU A 119 2.45 24.41 28.34
C LEU A 119 2.65 22.92 28.61
N VAL A 120 1.58 22.28 29.06
CA VAL A 120 1.57 20.87 29.48
C VAL A 120 0.53 20.12 28.65
N PRO A 121 0.86 18.92 28.13
CA PRO A 121 -0.09 18.09 27.41
C PRO A 121 -1.28 17.68 28.29
N GLU A 122 -2.47 17.69 27.71
CA GLU A 122 -3.64 17.02 28.28
C GLU A 122 -3.57 15.49 28.04
N PRO A 123 -4.22 14.66 28.88
CA PRO A 123 -4.13 13.19 28.77
C PRO A 123 -4.49 12.60 27.40
N GLU A 124 -5.36 13.29 26.65
CA GLU A 124 -5.85 12.89 25.34
C GLU A 124 -4.98 13.40 24.17
N GLU A 125 -4.02 14.28 24.45
CA GLU A 125 -3.14 14.87 23.44
C GLU A 125 -1.95 13.94 23.13
N LEU A 126 -1.59 13.87 21.85
CA LEU A 126 -0.56 12.94 21.39
C LEU A 126 0.85 13.45 21.74
N ILE A 127 1.64 12.63 22.42
CA ILE A 127 3.06 12.90 22.69
C ILE A 127 3.94 12.02 21.81
N VAL A 128 4.66 12.64 20.89
CA VAL A 128 5.61 11.99 19.98
C VAL A 128 7.00 11.99 20.62
N VAL A 129 7.45 10.82 21.04
CA VAL A 129 8.81 10.63 21.55
C VAL A 129 9.77 10.48 20.36
N LYS A 130 10.80 11.33 20.30
CA LYS A 130 11.79 11.35 19.21
C LYS A 130 13.23 11.35 19.73
N LYS A 131 14.15 10.93 18.88
CA LYS A 131 15.60 10.85 19.19
C LYS A 131 16.46 11.80 18.36
N VAL A 132 15.88 12.43 17.34
CA VAL A 132 16.57 13.29 16.36
C VAL A 132 15.77 14.59 16.16
N PRO A 133 16.27 15.58 15.38
CA PRO A 133 15.61 16.88 15.27
C PRO A 133 14.17 16.82 14.76
N SER A 134 13.94 16.18 13.61
CA SER A 134 12.61 16.08 13.02
C SER A 134 11.69 15.22 13.88
N ALA A 135 10.47 15.72 14.08
CA ALA A 135 9.39 15.01 14.75
C ALA A 135 8.88 13.80 13.96
N PHE A 136 9.18 13.71 12.66
CA PHE A 136 8.74 12.63 11.77
C PHE A 136 9.74 11.47 11.69
N PHE A 137 11.03 11.77 11.82
CA PHE A 137 12.06 10.78 11.54
C PHE A 137 12.11 9.70 12.63
N GLY A 138 11.76 8.48 12.26
CA GLY A 138 11.74 7.34 13.17
C GLY A 138 10.56 7.32 14.14
N THR A 139 9.50 8.09 13.87
CA THR A 139 8.27 8.15 14.69
C THR A 139 7.03 7.77 13.88
N THR A 140 5.87 7.69 14.53
CA THR A 140 4.56 7.45 13.89
C THR A 140 3.85 8.73 13.44
N LEU A 141 4.43 9.92 13.68
CA LEU A 141 3.74 11.21 13.52
C LEU A 141 3.05 11.40 12.16
N ALA A 142 3.72 11.07 11.05
CA ALA A 142 3.10 11.18 9.72
C ALA A 142 1.85 10.30 9.59
N ALA A 143 1.91 9.06 10.11
CA ALA A 143 0.77 8.17 10.10
C ALA A 143 -0.35 8.72 10.99
N ASP A 144 -0.02 9.21 12.18
CA ASP A 144 -1.00 9.77 13.12
C ASP A 144 -1.72 11.00 12.54
N LEU A 145 -0.98 11.92 11.91
CA LEU A 145 -1.55 13.09 11.23
C LEU A 145 -2.44 12.71 10.04
N HIS A 146 -2.06 11.70 9.24
CA HIS A 146 -2.91 11.20 8.16
C HIS A 146 -4.17 10.52 8.69
N LEU A 147 -4.10 9.76 9.79
CA LEU A 147 -5.27 9.16 10.45
C LEU A 147 -6.25 10.22 10.96
N LEU A 148 -5.72 11.35 11.44
CA LEU A 148 -6.49 12.51 11.87
C LEU A 148 -7.01 13.35 10.69
N ASN A 149 -6.68 12.99 9.44
CA ASN A 149 -6.99 13.73 8.21
C ASN A 149 -6.47 15.18 8.24
N VAL A 150 -5.33 15.39 8.89
CA VAL A 150 -4.69 16.70 8.93
C VAL A 150 -4.12 17.01 7.55
N ASP A 151 -4.37 18.21 7.04
CA ASP A 151 -3.75 18.73 5.81
C ASP A 151 -2.84 19.93 6.05
N THR A 152 -2.97 20.55 7.23
CA THR A 152 -2.22 21.74 7.63
C THR A 152 -1.62 21.52 9.00
N LEU A 153 -0.30 21.69 9.12
CA LEU A 153 0.39 21.52 10.38
C LEU A 153 0.89 22.88 10.86
N VAL A 154 0.30 23.40 11.93
CA VAL A 154 0.75 24.60 12.62
C VAL A 154 1.90 24.21 13.53
N ILE A 155 3.09 24.75 13.27
CA ILE A 155 4.34 24.36 13.92
C ILE A 155 4.84 25.51 14.78
N CYS A 156 5.11 25.21 16.05
CA CYS A 156 5.78 26.10 16.99
C CYS A 156 6.76 25.30 17.88
N GLY A 157 7.59 25.97 18.68
CA GLY A 157 8.52 25.29 19.57
C GLY A 157 9.98 25.68 19.38
N VAL A 158 10.89 24.75 19.71
CA VAL A 158 12.32 25.02 19.80
C VAL A 158 13.18 23.86 19.29
N SER A 159 14.40 24.11 18.79
CA SER A 159 14.87 25.42 18.32
C SER A 159 14.41 25.68 16.89
N THR A 160 14.20 26.95 16.53
CA THR A 160 13.81 27.39 15.17
C THR A 160 14.72 26.79 14.09
N SER A 161 16.03 26.88 14.26
CA SER A 161 17.04 26.39 13.31
C SER A 161 17.27 24.88 13.33
N GLY A 162 16.79 24.19 14.37
CA GLY A 162 17.01 22.76 14.58
C GLY A 162 15.72 21.96 14.37
N CYS A 163 15.08 21.59 15.47
CA CYS A 163 13.94 20.67 15.47
C CYS A 163 12.74 21.24 14.73
N VAL A 164 12.46 22.55 14.84
CA VAL A 164 11.37 23.20 14.11
C VAL A 164 11.64 23.11 12.61
N ARG A 165 12.80 23.59 12.14
CA ARG A 165 13.16 23.53 10.72
C ARG A 165 13.14 22.11 10.13
N ALA A 166 13.71 21.14 10.84
CA ALA A 166 13.72 19.76 10.38
C ALA A 166 12.30 19.19 10.27
N SER A 167 11.44 19.47 11.27
CA SER A 167 10.04 19.02 11.26
C SER A 167 9.22 19.73 10.19
N THR A 168 9.47 21.01 9.93
CA THR A 168 8.82 21.78 8.85
C THR A 168 9.14 21.20 7.48
N LEU A 169 10.41 20.90 7.21
CA LEU A 169 10.82 20.27 5.97
C LEU A 169 10.13 18.91 5.78
N ASP A 170 10.18 18.06 6.81
CA ASP A 170 9.56 16.74 6.75
C ASP A 170 8.03 16.82 6.64
N ALA A 171 7.37 17.78 7.29
CA ALA A 171 5.94 17.99 7.16
C ALA A 171 5.55 18.24 5.69
N MET A 172 6.28 19.13 5.01
CA MET A 172 6.08 19.40 3.59
C MET A 172 6.38 18.17 2.72
N GLN A 173 7.47 17.43 3.02
CA GLN A 173 7.79 16.18 2.30
C GLN A 173 6.73 15.07 2.51
N HIS A 174 6.02 15.10 3.62
CA HIS A 174 4.92 14.18 3.95
C HIS A 174 3.55 14.68 3.44
N GLY A 175 3.50 15.81 2.75
CA GLY A 175 2.29 16.34 2.11
C GLY A 175 1.41 17.21 3.00
N PHE A 176 1.90 17.62 4.17
CA PHE A 176 1.21 18.59 5.03
C PHE A 176 1.64 20.01 4.68
N ARG A 177 0.73 20.98 4.82
CA ARG A 177 1.01 22.41 4.63
C ARG A 177 1.59 22.99 5.92
N PRO A 178 2.89 23.30 6.02
CA PRO A 178 3.45 23.76 7.28
C PRO A 178 3.19 25.26 7.45
N MET A 179 2.59 25.62 8.59
CA MET A 179 2.36 27.00 9.02
C MET A 179 3.25 27.26 10.23
N VAL A 180 4.38 27.92 10.04
CA VAL A 180 5.35 28.16 11.11
C VAL A 180 5.01 29.48 11.80
N VAL A 181 4.65 29.42 13.08
CA VAL A 181 4.37 30.62 13.89
C VAL A 181 5.66 31.06 14.54
N GLY A 182 6.40 31.94 13.87
CA GLY A 182 7.74 32.40 14.25
C GLY A 182 7.76 33.13 15.58
N SER A 183 6.69 33.84 15.92
CA SER A 183 6.49 34.46 17.25
C SER A 183 6.31 33.45 18.39
N ALA A 184 5.99 32.19 18.06
CA ALA A 184 5.93 31.05 18.97
C ALA A 184 7.10 30.07 18.73
N CYS A 185 8.18 30.52 18.08
CA CYS A 185 9.40 29.76 17.92
C CYS A 185 10.55 30.44 18.67
N GLY A 186 11.50 29.65 19.18
CA GLY A 186 12.65 30.15 19.92
C GLY A 186 13.99 29.65 19.38
N ASP A 187 15.01 30.51 19.40
CA ASP A 187 16.39 30.13 19.12
C ASP A 187 17.37 30.95 19.98
N ARG A 188 18.65 30.56 20.00
CA ARG A 188 19.69 31.16 20.84
C ARG A 188 20.02 32.60 20.44
N THR A 189 19.87 32.95 19.16
CA THR A 189 20.13 34.31 18.66
C THR A 189 19.06 34.77 17.68
N ILE A 190 18.89 36.09 17.59
CA ILE A 190 17.91 36.74 16.70
C ILE A 190 18.24 36.43 15.23
N GLU A 191 19.52 36.44 14.88
CA GLU A 191 20.01 36.27 13.51
C GLU A 191 19.73 34.85 13.01
N ILE A 192 20.00 33.85 13.84
CA ILE A 192 19.75 32.44 13.51
C ILE A 192 18.24 32.21 13.35
N GLN A 193 17.43 32.75 14.26
CA GLN A 193 15.97 32.64 14.19
C GLN A 193 15.44 33.27 12.89
N LYS A 194 15.83 34.51 12.58
CA LYS A 194 15.42 35.21 11.36
C LYS A 194 15.81 34.47 10.09
N ALA A 195 17.07 34.04 9.99
CA ALA A 195 17.57 33.37 8.80
C ALA A 195 16.84 32.05 8.52
N ASN A 196 16.51 31.28 9.57
CA ASN A 196 15.81 30.01 9.40
C ASN A 196 14.31 30.21 9.12
N LEU A 197 13.66 31.20 9.73
CA LEU A 197 12.29 31.56 9.36
C LEU A 197 12.20 32.01 7.90
N PHE A 198 13.14 32.84 7.45
CA PHE A 198 13.24 33.26 6.05
C PHE A 198 13.40 32.07 5.10
N ASP A 199 14.35 31.16 5.37
CA ASP A 199 14.62 30.01 4.49
C ASP A 199 13.43 29.03 4.45
N MET A 200 12.76 28.81 5.59
CA MET A 200 11.51 28.03 5.63
C MET A 200 10.41 28.69 4.81
N ASN A 201 10.19 30.00 4.99
CA ASN A 201 9.18 30.76 4.25
C ASN A 201 9.43 30.77 2.74
N ALA A 202 10.69 30.83 2.34
CA ALA A 202 11.06 30.89 0.93
C ALA A 202 10.78 29.57 0.19
N LYS A 203 10.79 28.42 0.88
CA LYS A 203 10.87 27.10 0.21
C LYS A 203 9.90 26.04 0.72
N TYR A 204 9.56 26.03 2.00
CA TYR A 204 8.98 24.85 2.65
C TYR A 204 7.69 25.11 3.41
N ALA A 205 7.40 26.37 3.78
CA ALA A 205 6.30 26.72 4.68
C ALA A 205 5.81 28.14 4.41
N ASP A 206 4.65 28.48 4.97
CA ASP A 206 4.29 29.87 5.22
C ASP A 206 4.68 30.23 6.66
N SER A 207 5.43 31.32 6.84
CA SER A 207 5.77 31.86 8.16
C SER A 207 5.32 33.31 8.30
N ASP A 208 5.02 33.71 9.53
CA ASP A 208 4.56 35.05 9.92
C ASP A 208 5.68 36.14 9.90
N HIS A 209 6.90 35.82 9.41
CA HIS A 209 8.05 36.72 9.54
C HIS A 209 8.25 37.76 8.43
N MET A 210 7.47 37.70 7.34
CA MET A 210 7.44 38.75 6.33
C MET A 210 6.17 39.57 6.55
N LYS A 211 6.31 40.79 7.06
CA LYS A 211 5.21 41.75 7.23
C LYS A 211 4.49 42.01 5.89
N GLU A 212 3.47 41.22 5.65
CA GLU A 212 2.28 41.63 4.91
C GLU A 212 1.11 41.37 5.85
N LYS A 213 0.60 42.44 6.46
CA LYS A 213 -0.69 42.54 7.16
C LYS A 213 -1.41 41.20 7.41
N LEU A 214 -1.06 40.51 8.49
CA LEU A 214 -2.15 40.06 9.36
C LEU A 214 -2.47 41.26 10.23
N ASP A 215 -3.66 41.81 10.07
CA ASP A 215 -4.24 42.93 10.81
C ASP A 215 -4.43 42.59 12.30
N LEU A 216 -3.33 42.28 13.00
CA LEU A 216 -3.27 42.08 14.44
C LEU A 216 -3.30 43.41 15.21
N GLU A 217 -2.91 44.52 14.56
CA GLU A 217 -2.99 45.88 15.14
C GLU A 217 -4.35 46.57 14.88
N LYS A 218 -5.16 46.08 13.95
CA LYS A 218 -6.51 46.62 13.66
C LYS A 218 -7.67 45.86 14.33
N GLY A 219 -7.38 44.78 15.05
CA GLY A 219 -8.39 44.06 15.83
C GLY A 219 -9.31 43.16 15.00
N GLU A 220 -8.93 42.77 13.78
CA GLU A 220 -9.82 42.02 12.87
C GLU A 220 -9.47 40.51 12.72
N LEU A 221 -8.29 40.04 13.16
CA LEU A 221 -8.00 38.60 13.28
C LEU A 221 -7.25 38.31 14.59
N LYS A 222 -7.92 37.62 15.52
CA LYS A 222 -7.33 37.16 16.78
C LYS A 222 -6.65 35.80 16.56
N GLU A 223 -5.65 35.44 17.38
CA GLU A 223 -5.06 34.08 17.35
C GLU A 223 -6.11 32.96 17.56
N SER A 224 -7.28 33.30 18.13
CA SER A 224 -8.47 32.43 18.18
C SER A 224 -9.03 32.05 16.81
N ASP A 225 -8.71 32.81 15.77
CA ASP A 225 -9.30 32.72 14.42
C ASP A 225 -8.47 31.83 13.48
N ILE A 226 -7.24 31.48 13.91
CA ILE A 226 -6.31 30.55 13.22
C ILE A 226 -6.98 29.19 12.99
N PHE A 227 -7.80 28.75 13.94
CA PHE A 227 -8.46 27.45 13.91
C PHE A 227 -9.99 27.54 13.74
N THR A 228 -10.56 28.76 13.68
CA THR A 228 -12.03 28.97 13.70
C THR A 228 -12.61 29.76 12.54
N SER A 229 -11.79 30.20 11.59
CA SER A 229 -12.35 30.83 10.39
C SER A 229 -13.02 29.79 9.49
N ASP A 230 -14.34 29.95 9.33
CA ASP A 230 -15.02 29.70 8.05
C ASP A 230 -14.31 30.56 7.00
N VAL A 231 -13.13 30.10 6.55
CA VAL A 231 -12.39 30.75 5.48
C VAL A 231 -13.27 30.59 4.27
N ALA A 232 -13.84 31.73 3.86
CA ALA A 232 -14.63 31.89 2.67
C ALA A 232 -14.08 31.00 1.57
N VAL A 233 -14.98 30.23 0.95
CA VAL A 233 -14.75 29.43 -0.23
C VAL A 233 -14.11 30.35 -1.27
N ILE A 234 -12.79 30.40 -1.30
CA ILE A 234 -12.05 30.64 -2.53
C ILE A 234 -12.37 29.37 -3.30
N GLU A 235 -13.39 29.46 -4.16
CA GLU A 235 -13.59 28.46 -5.20
C GLU A 235 -12.20 28.24 -5.80
N PRO A 236 -11.77 26.96 -5.90
CA PRO A 236 -10.42 26.66 -6.34
C PRO A 236 -10.20 27.46 -7.61
N GLU A 237 -9.26 28.40 -7.54
CA GLU A 237 -8.79 29.12 -8.70
C GLU A 237 -8.54 28.02 -9.72
N ASN A 238 -9.35 28.02 -10.78
CA ASN A 238 -9.41 26.93 -11.74
C ASN A 238 -7.96 26.54 -12.06
N TYR A 239 -7.46 25.47 -11.43
CA TYR A 239 -6.47 24.64 -12.04
C TYR A 239 -7.24 24.24 -13.27
N LYS A 240 -6.97 24.92 -14.38
CA LYS A 240 -7.53 24.57 -15.66
C LYS A 240 -7.34 23.07 -15.70
N GLU A 241 -8.43 22.33 -15.49
CA GLU A 241 -8.55 20.96 -15.90
C GLU A 241 -8.30 21.09 -17.39
N LYS A 242 -7.02 21.05 -17.77
CA LYS A 242 -6.64 20.42 -19.01
C LYS A 242 -7.31 19.08 -18.86
N THR A 243 -8.40 18.94 -19.60
CA THR A 243 -9.21 17.75 -19.80
C THR A 243 -8.29 16.56 -19.90
N SER A 244 -7.95 16.04 -18.73
CA SER A 244 -7.04 14.95 -18.58
C SER A 244 -7.90 13.75 -18.82
N ILE A 245 -7.48 12.90 -19.75
CA ILE A 245 -8.14 11.62 -19.98
C ILE A 245 -8.42 10.89 -18.66
N TRP A 246 -7.58 11.08 -17.64
CA TRP A 246 -7.73 10.54 -16.30
C TRP A 246 -8.94 11.09 -15.51
N ALA A 247 -9.27 12.38 -15.65
CA ALA A 247 -10.44 12.99 -15.01
C ALA A 247 -11.74 12.58 -15.71
N TRP A 248 -11.68 12.30 -17.01
CA TRP A 248 -12.80 11.68 -17.73
C TRP A 248 -12.95 10.21 -17.32
N LEU A 249 -11.86 9.43 -17.30
CA LEU A 249 -11.86 8.00 -16.92
C LEU A 249 -12.32 7.76 -15.47
N SER A 250 -11.95 8.64 -14.53
CA SER A 250 -12.40 8.51 -13.14
C SER A 250 -13.93 8.60 -12.99
N LYS A 251 -14.61 9.40 -13.84
CA LYS A 251 -16.09 9.46 -13.88
C LYS A 251 -16.72 8.14 -14.31
N TRP A 252 -15.99 7.31 -15.05
CA TRP A 252 -16.40 5.95 -15.45
C TRP A 252 -16.00 4.87 -14.43
N GLY A 253 -15.46 5.26 -13.26
CA GLY A 253 -15.09 4.33 -12.19
C GLY A 253 -13.70 3.68 -12.36
N VAL A 254 -12.86 4.21 -13.24
CA VAL A 254 -11.46 3.80 -13.38
C VAL A 254 -10.67 4.27 -12.16
N GLU A 255 -9.96 3.34 -11.51
CA GLU A 255 -9.15 3.66 -10.34
C GLU A 255 -7.91 4.47 -10.74
N VAL A 256 -7.90 5.76 -10.38
CA VAL A 256 -6.79 6.70 -10.61
C VAL A 256 -5.80 6.73 -9.43
N ARG A 257 -6.13 6.06 -8.32
CA ARG A 257 -5.25 5.93 -7.15
C ARG A 257 -4.14 4.92 -7.46
N GLY A 258 -2.95 5.45 -7.74
CA GLY A 258 -1.77 4.65 -8.06
C GLY A 258 -1.22 3.87 -6.86
N ILE A 259 -0.05 4.29 -6.38
CA ILE A 259 0.69 3.61 -5.30
C ILE A 259 0.29 4.05 -3.90
N ASP A 260 -0.53 5.09 -3.79
CA ASP A 260 -0.89 5.69 -2.51
C ASP A 260 -1.76 4.73 -1.68
N PRO A 261 -1.54 4.66 -0.36
CA PRO A 261 -2.40 3.87 0.52
C PRO A 261 -3.87 4.31 0.40
N VAL A 262 -4.79 3.34 0.46
CA VAL A 262 -6.23 3.65 0.50
C VAL A 262 -6.54 4.34 1.84
N PRO A 263 -7.13 5.55 1.85
CA PRO A 263 -7.49 6.27 3.08
C PRO A 263 -8.50 5.48 3.93
N MET A 264 -8.49 5.65 5.24
CA MET A 264 -9.34 4.86 6.16
C MET A 264 -10.84 5.03 5.90
N GLU A 265 -11.26 6.24 5.53
CA GLU A 265 -12.63 6.60 5.21
C GLU A 265 -13.17 5.87 3.96
N GLU A 266 -12.29 5.38 3.09
CA GLU A 266 -12.67 4.57 1.93
C GLU A 266 -12.63 3.07 2.21
N ARG A 267 -12.05 2.67 3.34
CA ARG A 267 -12.00 1.27 3.81
C ARG A 267 -13.30 0.89 4.50
N THR A 268 -14.40 0.91 3.76
CA THR A 268 -15.75 0.76 4.32
C THR A 268 -16.29 -0.66 4.23
N LYS A 269 -15.60 -1.57 3.53
CA LYS A 269 -16.15 -2.90 3.24
C LYS A 269 -16.12 -3.80 4.48
N THR A 270 -17.31 -4.20 4.93
CA THR A 270 -17.53 -5.09 6.09
C THR A 270 -18.02 -6.48 5.71
N ASN A 271 -18.42 -6.68 4.45
CA ASN A 271 -18.82 -7.98 3.90
C ASN A 271 -17.59 -8.86 3.66
N TYR A 272 -16.94 -9.30 4.74
CA TYR A 272 -15.66 -10.02 4.73
C TYR A 272 -15.70 -11.31 3.92
N TYR A 273 -16.85 -11.99 3.84
CA TYR A 273 -17.01 -13.23 3.06
C TYR A 273 -16.80 -13.02 1.55
N ASN A 274 -16.90 -11.78 1.05
CA ASN A 274 -16.64 -11.49 -0.36
C ASN A 274 -15.21 -11.80 -0.77
N ILE A 275 -14.23 -11.75 0.16
CA ILE A 275 -12.85 -12.11 -0.16
C ILE A 275 -12.73 -13.61 -0.43
N PHE A 276 -13.52 -14.44 0.27
CA PHE A 276 -13.62 -15.88 0.01
C PHE A 276 -14.18 -16.14 -1.39
N LEU A 277 -15.33 -15.53 -1.72
CA LEU A 277 -15.97 -15.71 -3.04
C LEU A 277 -15.09 -15.24 -4.19
N MET A 278 -14.37 -14.14 -3.96
CA MET A 278 -13.41 -13.62 -4.93
C MET A 278 -12.26 -14.60 -5.17
N TRP A 279 -11.63 -15.13 -4.12
CA TRP A 279 -10.57 -16.14 -4.28
C TRP A 279 -11.11 -17.42 -4.90
N MET A 280 -12.33 -17.81 -4.55
CA MET A 280 -13.01 -18.92 -5.19
C MET A 280 -13.16 -18.68 -6.70
N ALA A 281 -13.56 -17.50 -7.14
CA ALA A 281 -13.63 -17.14 -8.56
C ALA A 281 -12.28 -17.10 -9.26
N ILE A 282 -11.26 -16.54 -8.60
CA ILE A 282 -9.91 -16.49 -9.18
C ILE A 282 -9.36 -17.93 -9.35
N MET A 283 -9.61 -18.83 -8.41
CA MET A 283 -9.09 -20.21 -8.45
C MET A 283 -9.99 -21.20 -9.22
N CYS A 284 -11.30 -20.96 -9.33
CA CYS A 284 -12.22 -21.78 -10.12
C CYS A 284 -12.06 -21.48 -11.62
N ASN A 285 -10.96 -21.96 -12.20
CA ASN A 285 -10.68 -21.86 -13.62
C ASN A 285 -9.99 -23.15 -14.13
N LEU A 286 -9.66 -23.20 -15.42
CA LEU A 286 -9.08 -24.40 -16.04
C LEU A 286 -7.62 -24.66 -15.65
N LEU A 287 -6.86 -23.64 -15.27
CA LEU A 287 -5.43 -23.74 -15.04
C LEU A 287 -5.05 -24.73 -13.92
N PRO A 288 -5.72 -24.75 -12.74
CA PRO A 288 -5.49 -25.80 -11.74
C PRO A 288 -5.65 -27.23 -12.27
N ILE A 289 -6.62 -27.48 -13.15
CA ILE A 289 -6.82 -28.82 -13.74
C ILE A 289 -5.58 -29.21 -14.55
N VAL A 290 -5.08 -28.28 -15.35
CA VAL A 290 -3.89 -28.49 -16.18
C VAL A 290 -2.64 -28.72 -15.35
N THR A 291 -2.47 -27.93 -14.28
CA THR A 291 -1.37 -28.11 -13.34
C THR A 291 -1.45 -29.48 -12.65
N GLY A 292 -2.66 -29.93 -12.30
CA GLY A 292 -2.89 -31.27 -11.74
C GLY A 292 -2.54 -32.41 -12.69
N MET A 293 -2.92 -32.29 -13.97
CA MET A 293 -2.59 -33.27 -15.02
C MET A 293 -1.07 -33.47 -15.16
N ALA A 294 -0.27 -32.43 -14.93
CA ALA A 294 1.19 -32.53 -15.00
C ALA A 294 1.77 -33.53 -13.98
N GLY A 295 1.10 -33.75 -12.84
CA GLY A 295 1.52 -34.75 -11.85
C GLY A 295 1.60 -36.15 -12.45
N THR A 296 0.54 -36.57 -13.14
CA THR A 296 0.45 -37.93 -13.70
C THR A 296 1.06 -38.03 -15.10
N LEU A 297 0.85 -37.04 -15.97
CA LEU A 297 1.35 -37.08 -17.36
C LEU A 297 2.76 -36.52 -17.55
N GLY A 298 3.17 -35.59 -16.71
CA GLY A 298 4.49 -34.94 -16.79
C GLY A 298 5.52 -35.59 -15.87
N TYR A 299 5.13 -35.87 -14.62
CA TYR A 299 6.02 -36.42 -13.59
C TYR A 299 5.84 -37.92 -13.34
N GLY A 300 4.90 -38.58 -14.02
CA GLY A 300 4.71 -40.03 -13.95
C GLY A 300 4.18 -40.54 -12.61
N LEU A 301 3.60 -39.67 -11.79
CA LEU A 301 3.06 -40.05 -10.48
C LEU A 301 1.73 -40.80 -10.63
N SER A 302 1.44 -41.69 -9.70
CA SER A 302 0.10 -42.27 -9.58
C SER A 302 -0.94 -41.20 -9.22
N LEU A 303 -2.23 -41.49 -9.45
CA LEU A 303 -3.31 -40.60 -8.99
C LEU A 303 -3.24 -40.37 -7.48
N ARG A 304 -2.96 -41.41 -6.71
CA ARG A 304 -2.83 -41.33 -5.25
C ARG A 304 -1.68 -40.42 -4.85
N ASP A 305 -0.50 -40.64 -5.41
CA ASP A 305 0.69 -39.87 -5.04
C ASP A 305 0.56 -38.41 -5.47
N SER A 306 0.06 -38.16 -6.69
CA SER A 306 -0.26 -36.81 -7.16
C SER A 306 -1.23 -36.11 -6.22
N SER A 307 -2.30 -36.78 -5.79
CA SER A 307 -3.30 -36.20 -4.88
C SER A 307 -2.70 -35.84 -3.52
N LEU A 308 -1.86 -36.69 -2.95
CA LEU A 308 -1.20 -36.43 -1.67
C LEU A 308 -0.22 -35.26 -1.76
N VAL A 309 0.55 -35.16 -2.85
CA VAL A 309 1.45 -34.03 -3.10
C VAL A 309 0.65 -32.73 -3.28
N ILE A 310 -0.44 -32.76 -4.07
CA ILE A 310 -1.36 -31.63 -4.24
C ILE A 310 -1.87 -31.14 -2.89
N ILE A 311 -2.41 -32.04 -2.06
CA ILE A 311 -2.97 -31.68 -0.75
C ILE A 311 -1.88 -31.06 0.13
N PHE A 312 -0.74 -31.73 0.29
CA PHE A 312 0.31 -31.30 1.20
C PHE A 312 0.88 -29.91 0.83
N PHE A 313 1.30 -29.71 -0.42
CA PHE A 313 1.92 -28.46 -0.84
C PHE A 313 0.92 -27.31 -0.90
N ASN A 314 -0.34 -27.54 -1.33
CA ASN A 314 -1.34 -26.47 -1.31
C ASN A 314 -1.65 -26.01 0.12
N LEU A 315 -1.81 -26.95 1.06
CA LEU A 315 -2.13 -26.61 2.46
C LEU A 315 -1.02 -25.75 3.10
N ILE A 316 0.24 -26.02 2.78
CA ILE A 316 1.39 -25.26 3.34
C ILE A 316 1.56 -23.93 2.62
N CYS A 317 1.62 -23.92 1.30
CA CYS A 317 1.94 -22.72 0.53
C CYS A 317 0.87 -21.62 0.66
N CYS A 318 -0.40 -21.97 0.86
CA CYS A 318 -1.47 -20.99 1.02
C CYS A 318 -1.46 -20.26 2.37
N ILE A 319 -0.71 -20.76 3.38
CA ILE A 319 -0.64 -20.11 4.71
C ILE A 319 -0.06 -18.71 4.59
N MET A 320 1.01 -18.55 3.80
CA MET A 320 1.68 -17.26 3.60
C MET A 320 0.74 -16.25 2.95
N THR A 321 0.05 -16.65 1.89
CA THR A 321 -0.94 -15.81 1.19
C THR A 321 -2.05 -15.40 2.15
N ALA A 322 -2.63 -16.34 2.91
CA ALA A 322 -3.68 -16.04 3.87
C ALA A 322 -3.23 -15.10 4.98
N PHE A 323 -2.01 -15.26 5.50
CA PHE A 323 -1.44 -14.37 6.51
C PHE A 323 -1.30 -12.93 5.99
N LEU A 324 -0.71 -12.75 4.80
CA LEU A 324 -0.54 -11.43 4.20
C LEU A 324 -1.88 -10.76 3.86
N GLY A 325 -2.92 -11.55 3.58
CA GLY A 325 -4.29 -11.05 3.40
C GLY A 325 -4.89 -10.39 4.63
N THR A 326 -4.37 -10.71 5.83
CA THR A 326 -4.80 -10.04 7.07
C THR A 326 -4.19 -8.64 7.25
N LEU A 327 -3.12 -8.32 6.51
CA LEU A 327 -2.41 -7.05 6.63
C LEU A 327 -3.04 -5.95 5.77
N GLY A 328 -3.66 -6.30 4.63
CA GLY A 328 -4.28 -5.35 3.70
C GLY A 328 -5.25 -4.35 4.35
N PRO A 329 -6.24 -4.79 5.16
CA PRO A 329 -7.19 -3.88 5.80
C PRO A 329 -6.51 -2.89 6.77
N LYS A 330 -5.46 -3.35 7.45
CA LYS A 330 -4.72 -2.58 8.45
C LYS A 330 -3.84 -1.52 7.81
N THR A 331 -3.06 -1.91 6.80
CA THR A 331 -2.09 -1.02 6.17
C THR A 331 -2.73 -0.14 5.10
N GLY A 332 -3.78 -0.61 4.42
CA GLY A 332 -4.33 -0.02 3.19
C GLY A 332 -3.31 0.11 2.07
N ARG A 333 -2.18 -0.59 2.19
CA ARG A 333 -1.10 -0.57 1.22
C ARG A 333 -1.17 -1.81 0.33
N LYS A 334 -0.93 -1.58 -0.96
CA LYS A 334 -0.65 -2.61 -1.95
C LYS A 334 0.78 -3.15 -1.68
N LEU A 335 0.94 -4.45 -1.44
CA LEU A 335 2.13 -5.11 -0.83
C LEU A 335 3.38 -4.92 -1.69
N THR A 336 3.19 -4.79 -3.00
CA THR A 336 4.26 -4.57 -3.99
C THR A 336 5.05 -3.27 -3.76
N ASN A 337 4.57 -2.34 -2.92
CA ASN A 337 5.10 -0.97 -2.84
C ASN A 337 5.48 -0.54 -1.41
N THR A 338 6.59 -1.09 -0.89
CA THR A 338 7.29 -0.50 0.27
C THR A 338 8.41 0.42 -0.24
N PRO A 339 8.29 1.76 -0.14
CA PRO A 339 9.07 2.70 -0.96
C PRO A 339 10.50 3.00 -0.47
N ARG A 340 11.15 2.12 0.31
CA ARG A 340 12.38 2.51 1.04
C ARG A 340 13.63 1.67 0.82
N LEU A 341 13.62 0.65 -0.04
CA LEU A 341 14.81 -0.17 -0.31
C LEU A 341 14.87 -0.60 -1.77
N TYR A 342 15.96 -0.27 -2.48
CA TYR A 342 16.22 -0.71 -3.86
C TYR A 342 16.09 -2.23 -4.06
N ALA A 343 16.33 -3.02 -3.01
CA ALA A 343 16.16 -4.47 -3.02
C ALA A 343 14.69 -4.93 -3.17
N VAL A 344 13.71 -4.14 -2.67
CA VAL A 344 12.28 -4.47 -2.76
C VAL A 344 11.78 -4.32 -4.21
N SER A 345 12.34 -3.37 -4.97
CA SER A 345 12.00 -3.19 -6.38
C SER A 345 12.33 -4.42 -7.23
N ILE A 346 13.42 -5.14 -6.91
CA ILE A 346 13.77 -6.39 -7.59
C ILE A 346 12.71 -7.47 -7.32
N ILE A 347 12.30 -7.62 -6.06
CA ILE A 347 11.26 -8.58 -5.65
C ILE A 347 9.92 -8.24 -6.33
N ALA A 348 9.57 -6.95 -6.41
CA ALA A 348 8.38 -6.48 -7.11
C ALA A 348 8.42 -6.84 -8.61
N ILE A 349 9.55 -6.63 -9.29
CA ILE A 349 9.72 -7.00 -10.70
C ILE A 349 9.61 -8.52 -10.88
N LEU A 350 10.24 -9.32 -10.02
CA LEU A 350 10.16 -10.78 -10.08
C LEU A 350 8.72 -11.27 -9.89
N ASN A 351 7.97 -10.68 -8.95
CA ASN A 351 6.56 -11.02 -8.77
C ASN A 351 5.71 -10.59 -9.98
N LEU A 352 6.00 -9.42 -10.58
CA LEU A 352 5.33 -8.96 -11.80
C LEU A 352 5.56 -9.93 -12.95
N ILE A 353 6.80 -10.42 -13.14
CA ILE A 353 7.12 -11.45 -14.14
C ILE A 353 6.31 -12.73 -13.89
N ALA A 354 6.19 -13.16 -12.63
CA ALA A 354 5.40 -14.34 -12.28
C ALA A 354 3.91 -14.17 -12.65
N VAL A 355 3.30 -13.03 -12.29
CA VAL A 355 1.90 -12.72 -12.62
C VAL A 355 1.67 -12.59 -14.12
N VAL A 356 2.61 -11.99 -14.87
CA VAL A 356 2.58 -11.97 -16.34
C VAL A 356 2.62 -13.39 -16.90
N GLY A 357 3.42 -14.28 -16.31
CA GLY A 357 3.46 -15.70 -16.66
C GLY A 357 2.09 -16.37 -16.55
N PHE A 358 1.36 -16.15 -15.45
CA PHE A 358 -0.01 -16.66 -15.30
C PHE A 358 -0.96 -16.14 -16.37
N THR A 359 -0.86 -14.86 -16.72
CA THR A 359 -1.69 -14.25 -17.78
C THR A 359 -1.42 -14.88 -19.14
N ILE A 360 -0.15 -15.12 -19.47
CA ILE A 360 0.25 -15.77 -20.72
C ILE A 360 -0.33 -17.18 -20.78
N ILE A 361 -0.10 -18.00 -19.75
CA ILE A 361 -0.60 -19.38 -19.76
C ILE A 361 -2.13 -19.39 -19.84
N SER A 362 -2.82 -18.53 -19.07
CA SER A 362 -4.29 -18.44 -19.07
C SER A 362 -4.87 -18.06 -20.43
N THR A 363 -4.27 -17.09 -21.13
CA THR A 363 -4.73 -16.70 -22.48
C THR A 363 -4.45 -17.76 -23.53
N VAL A 364 -3.36 -18.53 -23.38
CA VAL A 364 -3.11 -19.75 -24.18
C VAL A 364 -4.22 -20.78 -23.96
N ILE A 365 -4.63 -21.01 -22.71
CA ILE A 365 -5.76 -21.92 -22.42
C ILE A 365 -7.03 -21.44 -23.14
N VAL A 366 -7.36 -20.14 -23.05
CA VAL A 366 -8.54 -19.57 -23.72
C VAL A 366 -8.50 -19.85 -25.23
N GLY A 367 -7.38 -19.58 -25.90
CA GLY A 367 -7.27 -19.82 -27.33
C GLY A 367 -7.42 -21.29 -27.71
N GLN A 368 -6.87 -22.19 -26.89
CA GLN A 368 -6.99 -23.63 -27.09
C GLN A 368 -8.42 -24.13 -26.85
N THR A 369 -9.07 -23.69 -25.78
CA THR A 369 -10.46 -24.02 -25.47
C THR A 369 -11.39 -23.58 -26.59
N LEU A 370 -11.24 -22.34 -27.09
CA LEU A 370 -12.09 -21.85 -28.15
C LEU A 370 -11.83 -22.56 -29.50
N SER A 371 -10.58 -22.90 -29.80
CA SER A 371 -10.24 -23.72 -30.97
C SER A 371 -10.89 -25.11 -30.87
N ALA A 372 -10.81 -25.75 -29.69
CA ALA A 372 -11.43 -27.05 -29.43
C ALA A 372 -12.96 -27.01 -29.56
N VAL A 373 -13.63 -25.97 -29.04
CA VAL A 373 -15.09 -25.80 -29.13
C VAL A 373 -15.53 -25.47 -30.57
N SER A 374 -14.66 -24.85 -31.38
CA SER A 374 -14.95 -24.56 -32.79
C SER A 374 -14.57 -25.69 -33.76
N ASN A 375 -14.14 -26.86 -33.29
CA ASN A 375 -13.61 -27.96 -34.11
C ASN A 375 -12.42 -27.52 -34.99
N GLY A 376 -11.51 -26.71 -34.43
CA GLY A 376 -10.35 -26.21 -35.15
C GLY A 376 -10.65 -25.12 -36.19
N LYS A 377 -11.92 -24.76 -36.41
CA LYS A 377 -12.29 -23.64 -37.32
C LYS A 377 -11.69 -22.32 -36.87
N MET A 378 -11.55 -22.12 -35.57
CA MET A 378 -10.83 -20.97 -35.03
C MET A 378 -9.39 -21.35 -34.70
N ASN A 379 -8.46 -20.61 -35.28
CA ASN A 379 -7.03 -20.73 -35.00
C ASN A 379 -6.73 -20.37 -33.53
N ILE A 380 -5.87 -21.15 -32.87
CA ILE A 380 -5.46 -20.95 -31.48
C ILE A 380 -4.92 -19.54 -31.26
N THR A 381 -4.08 -19.03 -32.16
CA THR A 381 -3.50 -17.67 -32.09
C THR A 381 -4.59 -16.60 -32.09
N VAL A 382 -5.62 -16.75 -32.93
CA VAL A 382 -6.77 -15.83 -32.96
C VAL A 382 -7.51 -15.88 -31.62
N GLY A 383 -7.73 -17.08 -31.09
CA GLY A 383 -8.35 -17.25 -29.77
C GLY A 383 -7.54 -16.62 -28.63
N ILE A 384 -6.19 -16.70 -28.67
CA ILE A 384 -5.29 -16.04 -27.69
C ILE A 384 -5.47 -14.52 -27.74
N VAL A 385 -5.42 -13.94 -28.94
CA VAL A 385 -5.55 -12.49 -29.14
C VAL A 385 -6.92 -12.01 -28.66
N LEU A 386 -8.00 -12.71 -29.03
CA LEU A 386 -9.35 -12.38 -28.56
C LEU A 386 -9.47 -12.46 -27.04
N GLY A 387 -8.92 -13.51 -26.42
CA GLY A 387 -8.90 -13.66 -24.97
C GLY A 387 -8.13 -12.55 -24.27
N ALA A 388 -6.96 -12.17 -24.81
CA ALA A 388 -6.14 -11.08 -24.27
C ALA A 388 -6.83 -9.72 -24.39
N LEU A 389 -7.46 -9.41 -25.54
CA LEU A 389 -8.20 -8.16 -25.74
C LEU A 389 -9.42 -8.06 -24.83
N LEU A 390 -10.18 -9.16 -24.67
CA LEU A 390 -11.33 -9.20 -23.77
C LEU A 390 -10.90 -9.03 -22.31
N GLY A 391 -9.84 -9.73 -21.88
CA GLY A 391 -9.27 -9.59 -20.54
C GLY A 391 -8.78 -8.17 -20.26
N LEU A 392 -8.13 -7.54 -21.25
CA LEU A 392 -7.69 -6.14 -21.18
C LEU A 392 -8.88 -5.17 -21.09
N ALA A 393 -9.95 -5.39 -21.86
CA ALA A 393 -11.14 -4.54 -21.79
C ALA A 393 -11.78 -4.58 -20.39
N ILE A 394 -11.88 -5.76 -19.78
CA ILE A 394 -12.46 -5.94 -18.44
C ILE A 394 -11.57 -5.29 -17.35
N SER A 395 -10.23 -5.29 -17.52
CA SER A 395 -9.34 -4.68 -16.53
C SER A 395 -9.51 -3.16 -16.41
N PHE A 396 -10.00 -2.50 -17.47
CA PHE A 396 -10.36 -1.08 -17.44
C PHE A 396 -11.73 -0.78 -16.79
N CYS A 397 -12.55 -1.79 -16.48
CA CYS A 397 -13.88 -1.59 -15.89
C CYS A 397 -13.86 -1.26 -14.38
N GLY A 398 -12.68 -1.20 -13.75
CA GLY A 398 -12.49 -0.79 -12.36
C GLY A 398 -12.93 -1.81 -11.29
N TYR A 399 -12.66 -1.48 -10.03
CA TYR A 399 -12.85 -2.37 -8.86
C TYR A 399 -14.30 -2.88 -8.70
N LYS A 400 -15.29 -2.03 -8.98
CA LYS A 400 -16.72 -2.38 -8.79
C LYS A 400 -17.17 -3.49 -9.73
N VAL A 401 -16.85 -3.38 -11.03
CA VAL A 401 -17.23 -4.38 -12.04
C VAL A 401 -16.51 -5.70 -11.78
N LEU A 402 -15.22 -5.63 -11.44
CA LEU A 402 -14.43 -6.81 -11.09
C LEU A 402 -15.04 -7.58 -9.91
N HIS A 403 -15.53 -6.87 -8.89
CA HIS A 403 -16.17 -7.51 -7.75
C HIS A 403 -17.50 -8.17 -8.07
N ILE A 404 -18.34 -7.56 -8.91
CA ILE A 404 -19.60 -8.19 -9.34
C ILE A 404 -19.28 -9.46 -10.12
N PHE A 405 -18.37 -9.38 -11.09
CA PHE A 405 -17.94 -10.54 -11.87
C PHE A 405 -17.43 -11.67 -10.98
N ASN A 406 -16.48 -11.37 -10.07
CA ASN A 406 -15.90 -12.35 -9.16
C ASN A 406 -16.88 -12.92 -8.13
N THR A 407 -18.01 -12.26 -7.87
CA THR A 407 -19.01 -12.80 -6.93
C THR A 407 -19.77 -13.99 -7.54
N TYR A 408 -19.94 -14.02 -8.86
CA TYR A 408 -20.80 -15.00 -9.54
C TYR A 408 -20.07 -15.92 -10.52
N SER A 409 -18.92 -15.51 -11.07
CA SER A 409 -18.23 -16.25 -12.13
C SER A 409 -17.81 -17.65 -11.70
N TRP A 410 -17.43 -17.84 -10.43
CA TRP A 410 -17.07 -19.15 -9.89
C TRP A 410 -18.17 -20.19 -10.08
N ALA A 411 -19.44 -19.81 -9.88
CA ALA A 411 -20.56 -20.73 -9.93
C ALA A 411 -20.78 -21.24 -11.36
N VAL A 412 -20.68 -20.34 -12.34
CA VAL A 412 -20.77 -20.68 -13.76
C VAL A 412 -19.63 -21.64 -14.14
N THR A 413 -18.40 -21.37 -13.69
CA THR A 413 -17.26 -22.25 -13.97
C THR A 413 -17.42 -23.61 -13.32
N VAL A 414 -17.84 -23.67 -12.05
CA VAL A 414 -18.07 -24.94 -11.32
C VAL A 414 -19.14 -25.77 -12.01
N VAL A 415 -20.28 -25.18 -12.37
CA VAL A 415 -21.35 -25.89 -13.11
C VAL A 415 -20.82 -26.41 -14.45
N SER A 416 -20.06 -25.60 -15.18
CA SER A 416 -19.48 -26.01 -16.46
C SER A 416 -18.51 -27.18 -16.29
N ILE A 417 -17.66 -27.16 -15.25
CA ILE A 417 -16.73 -28.25 -14.94
C ILE A 417 -17.49 -29.50 -14.52
N ILE A 418 -18.53 -29.40 -13.69
CA ILE A 418 -19.35 -30.54 -13.28
C ILE A 418 -20.02 -31.19 -14.50
N ILE A 419 -20.58 -30.39 -15.42
CA ILE A 419 -21.15 -30.89 -16.68
C ILE A 419 -20.09 -31.60 -17.50
N ALA A 420 -18.92 -30.99 -17.67
CA ALA A 420 -17.83 -31.56 -18.46
C ALA A 420 -17.33 -32.89 -17.87
N VAL A 421 -17.18 -32.96 -16.53
CA VAL A 421 -16.86 -34.21 -15.81
C VAL A 421 -18.00 -35.23 -15.94
N GLY A 422 -19.27 -34.81 -15.91
CA GLY A 422 -20.40 -35.70 -16.12
C GLY A 422 -20.40 -36.34 -17.51
N CYS A 423 -20.02 -35.59 -18.55
CA CYS A 423 -19.93 -36.10 -19.93
C CYS A 423 -18.75 -37.05 -20.16
N GLY A 424 -17.58 -36.77 -19.56
CA GLY A 424 -16.36 -37.58 -19.74
C GLY A 424 -16.07 -38.59 -18.62
N GLY A 425 -16.81 -38.54 -17.51
CA GLY A 425 -16.48 -39.22 -16.25
C GLY A 425 -16.49 -40.74 -16.34
N LYS A 426 -17.22 -41.30 -17.32
CA LYS A 426 -17.25 -42.75 -17.59
C LYS A 426 -15.88 -43.35 -17.91
N HIS A 427 -14.89 -42.52 -18.30
CA HIS A 427 -13.52 -42.93 -18.59
C HIS A 427 -12.53 -42.64 -17.45
N LEU A 428 -12.97 -42.09 -16.33
CA LEU A 428 -12.10 -41.82 -15.17
C LEU A 428 -11.83 -43.07 -14.30
N ASN A 429 -12.13 -44.26 -14.82
CA ASN A 429 -11.98 -45.55 -14.14
C ASN A 429 -10.86 -46.43 -14.76
N VAL A 430 -10.12 -45.91 -15.74
CA VAL A 430 -9.03 -46.64 -16.44
C VAL A 430 -7.66 -45.98 -16.23
N PRO A 431 -7.17 -45.82 -14.99
CA PRO A 431 -5.87 -45.22 -14.74
C PRO A 431 -4.73 -46.12 -15.27
N VAL A 432 -3.65 -45.50 -15.73
CA VAL A 432 -2.42 -46.18 -16.17
C VAL A 432 -1.65 -46.70 -14.96
N SER A 433 -1.02 -47.87 -15.11
CA SER A 433 -0.09 -48.40 -14.11
C SER A 433 1.18 -47.55 -14.07
N THR A 434 1.54 -47.06 -12.88
CA THR A 434 2.70 -46.21 -12.68
C THR A 434 3.73 -46.90 -11.80
N GLU A 435 5.00 -46.62 -12.07
CA GLU A 435 6.09 -47.00 -11.16
C GLU A 435 5.94 -46.28 -9.80
N PRO A 436 6.53 -46.84 -8.72
CA PRO A 436 6.52 -46.18 -7.41
C PRO A 436 7.11 -44.77 -7.47
N ALA A 437 6.44 -43.82 -6.80
CA ALA A 437 6.87 -42.44 -6.77
C ALA A 437 8.28 -42.31 -6.17
N THR A 438 9.15 -41.60 -6.89
CA THR A 438 10.51 -41.26 -6.41
C THR A 438 10.50 -39.93 -5.67
N THR A 439 11.45 -39.72 -4.74
CA THR A 439 11.61 -38.44 -4.04
C THR A 439 11.75 -37.27 -5.02
N VAL A 440 12.44 -37.48 -6.15
CA VAL A 440 12.62 -36.46 -7.19
C VAL A 440 11.28 -36.08 -7.83
N SER A 441 10.47 -37.07 -8.23
CA SER A 441 9.14 -36.81 -8.82
C SER A 441 8.21 -36.07 -7.85
N ILE A 442 8.22 -36.46 -6.57
CA ILE A 442 7.42 -35.84 -5.51
C ILE A 442 7.84 -34.38 -5.29
N LEU A 443 9.13 -34.12 -5.09
CA LEU A 443 9.62 -32.77 -4.80
C LEU A 443 9.49 -31.85 -6.02
N THR A 444 9.72 -32.36 -7.23
CA THR A 444 9.62 -31.54 -8.44
C THR A 444 8.17 -31.12 -8.71
N PHE A 445 7.21 -32.04 -8.55
CA PHE A 445 5.80 -31.70 -8.65
C PHE A 445 5.33 -30.78 -7.52
N GLY A 446 5.84 -31.01 -6.30
CA GLY A 446 5.63 -30.10 -5.16
C GLY A 446 6.12 -28.67 -5.43
N CYS A 447 7.30 -28.52 -6.04
CA CYS A 447 7.83 -27.22 -6.46
C CYS A 447 6.95 -26.54 -7.52
N LEU A 448 6.36 -27.30 -8.46
CA LEU A 448 5.39 -26.75 -9.40
C LEU A 448 4.15 -26.19 -8.67
N ILE A 449 3.63 -26.91 -7.69
CA ILE A 449 2.48 -26.45 -6.87
C ILE A 449 2.87 -25.23 -6.03
N ALA A 450 4.07 -25.21 -5.43
CA ALA A 450 4.56 -24.06 -4.69
C ALA A 450 4.70 -22.82 -5.59
N GLY A 451 5.27 -23.00 -6.79
CA GLY A 451 5.36 -21.97 -7.83
C GLY A 451 4.00 -21.50 -8.34
N PHE A 452 2.98 -22.36 -8.27
CA PHE A 452 1.59 -21.98 -8.54
C PHE A 452 1.02 -21.08 -7.43
N GLN A 453 1.22 -21.43 -6.15
CA GLN A 453 0.52 -20.80 -5.03
C GLN A 453 1.19 -19.54 -4.47
N LEU A 454 2.52 -19.54 -4.35
CA LEU A 454 3.26 -18.47 -3.68
C LEU A 454 3.17 -17.10 -4.38
N PRO A 455 3.10 -16.98 -5.71
CA PRO A 455 2.98 -15.67 -6.37
C PRO A 455 1.74 -14.87 -5.95
N PHE A 456 0.65 -15.55 -5.57
CA PHE A 456 -0.55 -14.88 -5.06
C PHE A 456 -0.31 -14.12 -3.75
N ALA A 457 0.67 -14.54 -2.95
CA ALA A 457 1.08 -13.85 -1.73
C ALA A 457 1.50 -12.40 -2.03
N GLY A 458 2.18 -12.18 -3.15
CA GLY A 458 2.72 -10.87 -3.56
C GLY A 458 1.65 -9.84 -3.96
N ILE A 459 0.44 -10.28 -4.32
CA ILE A 459 -0.67 -9.42 -4.75
C ILE A 459 -1.87 -9.44 -3.79
N MET A 460 -1.81 -10.25 -2.73
CA MET A 460 -2.94 -10.52 -1.86
C MET A 460 -3.53 -9.25 -1.22
N SER A 461 -2.68 -8.35 -0.74
CA SER A 461 -3.12 -7.11 -0.10
C SER A 461 -4.01 -6.27 -0.99
N ASP A 462 -3.79 -6.29 -2.31
CA ASP A 462 -4.44 -5.40 -3.28
C ASP A 462 -5.94 -5.68 -3.34
N PHE A 463 -6.34 -6.91 -3.02
CA PHE A 463 -7.73 -7.31 -2.92
C PHE A 463 -8.36 -7.05 -1.55
N ALA A 464 -7.53 -6.77 -0.53
CA ALA A 464 -7.95 -6.59 0.86
C ALA A 464 -7.90 -5.11 1.33
N VAL A 465 -7.35 -4.18 0.54
CA VAL A 465 -7.12 -2.78 0.96
C VAL A 465 -8.39 -1.98 1.26
N TYR A 466 -9.54 -2.33 0.67
CA TYR A 466 -10.82 -1.61 0.86
C TYR A 466 -11.67 -2.14 2.04
N TYR A 467 -11.19 -3.19 2.75
CA TYR A 467 -11.88 -3.69 3.94
C TYR A 467 -11.58 -2.83 5.17
N SER A 468 -12.58 -2.72 6.05
CA SER A 468 -12.47 -1.96 7.30
C SER A 468 -11.22 -2.33 8.11
N PRO A 469 -10.52 -1.35 8.72
CA PRO A 469 -9.38 -1.61 9.60
C PRO A 469 -9.71 -2.54 10.77
N ASP A 470 -10.98 -2.57 11.19
CA ASP A 470 -11.49 -3.43 12.27
C ASP A 470 -11.77 -4.88 11.81
N ALA A 471 -11.41 -5.21 10.56
CA ALA A 471 -11.61 -6.56 10.02
C ALA A 471 -10.96 -7.62 10.92
N PRO A 472 -11.72 -8.60 11.42
CA PRO A 472 -11.19 -9.62 12.31
C PRO A 472 -10.17 -10.49 11.56
N ALA A 473 -8.89 -10.36 11.94
CA ALA A 473 -7.77 -11.00 11.24
C ALA A 473 -7.95 -12.52 11.08
N LYS A 474 -8.45 -13.21 12.12
CA LYS A 474 -8.72 -14.65 12.07
C LYS A 474 -9.75 -15.03 11.00
N ARG A 475 -10.81 -14.22 10.84
CA ARG A 475 -11.84 -14.45 9.83
C ARG A 475 -11.29 -14.17 8.42
N MET A 476 -10.55 -13.08 8.27
CA MET A 476 -9.89 -12.74 6.99
C MET A 476 -8.93 -13.85 6.55
N PHE A 477 -8.10 -14.35 7.47
CA PHE A 477 -7.18 -15.46 7.21
C PHE A 477 -7.93 -16.68 6.66
N TRP A 478 -8.97 -17.14 7.37
CA TRP A 478 -9.69 -18.34 6.94
C TRP A 478 -10.43 -18.14 5.63
N TYR A 479 -11.02 -16.97 5.36
CA TYR A 479 -11.67 -16.72 4.08
C TYR A 479 -10.71 -16.74 2.89
N VAL A 480 -9.51 -16.17 3.04
CA VAL A 480 -8.49 -16.25 2.00
C VAL A 480 -8.00 -17.68 1.85
N TYR A 481 -7.63 -18.31 2.97
CA TYR A 481 -7.08 -19.66 2.98
C TYR A 481 -8.03 -20.68 2.35
N THR A 482 -9.29 -20.74 2.80
CA THR A 482 -10.26 -21.70 2.26
C THR A 482 -10.72 -21.34 0.86
N GLY A 483 -10.82 -20.04 0.54
CA GLY A 483 -11.18 -19.58 -0.81
C GLY A 483 -10.13 -19.96 -1.86
N GLN A 484 -8.87 -20.10 -1.45
CA GLN A 484 -7.78 -20.50 -2.32
C GLN A 484 -7.57 -22.02 -2.35
N VAL A 485 -7.51 -22.66 -1.18
CA VAL A 485 -7.21 -24.10 -1.03
C VAL A 485 -8.31 -24.98 -1.60
N LEU A 486 -9.57 -24.70 -1.27
CA LEU A 486 -10.70 -25.58 -1.60
C LEU A 486 -10.85 -25.80 -3.11
N PRO A 487 -11.01 -24.76 -3.95
CA PRO A 487 -11.14 -24.96 -5.40
C PRO A 487 -9.86 -25.53 -6.01
N THR A 488 -8.68 -25.08 -5.56
CA THR A 488 -7.43 -25.49 -6.19
C THR A 488 -7.13 -26.96 -5.97
N ILE A 489 -7.28 -27.48 -4.75
CA ILE A 489 -7.07 -28.90 -4.45
C ILE A 489 -8.03 -29.77 -5.28
N LEU A 490 -9.32 -29.43 -5.28
CA LEU A 490 -10.34 -30.23 -5.98
C LEU A 490 -10.06 -30.26 -7.49
N LEU A 491 -9.75 -29.12 -8.09
CA LEU A 491 -9.48 -29.02 -9.52
C LEU A 491 -8.15 -29.65 -9.93
N MET A 492 -7.09 -29.52 -9.12
CA MET A 492 -5.82 -30.19 -9.39
C MET A 492 -5.96 -31.72 -9.26
N ILE A 493 -6.71 -32.23 -8.27
CA ILE A 493 -6.97 -33.67 -8.15
C ILE A 493 -7.78 -34.17 -9.33
N LEU A 494 -8.80 -33.41 -9.77
CA LEU A 494 -9.54 -33.73 -11.00
C LEU A 494 -8.60 -33.79 -12.21
N GLY A 495 -7.66 -32.85 -12.31
CA GLY A 495 -6.61 -32.85 -13.32
C GLY A 495 -5.74 -34.11 -13.28
N ALA A 496 -5.27 -34.50 -12.09
CA ALA A 496 -4.50 -35.72 -11.92
C ALA A 496 -5.33 -36.96 -12.32
N ALA A 497 -6.62 -37.00 -11.97
CA ALA A 497 -7.50 -38.11 -12.36
C ALA A 497 -7.63 -38.22 -13.88
N ILE A 498 -7.88 -37.10 -14.56
CA ILE A 498 -7.95 -37.05 -16.03
C ILE A 498 -6.62 -37.48 -16.63
N GLY A 499 -5.52 -36.88 -16.18
CA GLY A 499 -4.19 -37.19 -16.68
C GLY A 499 -3.78 -38.65 -16.51
N SER A 500 -4.20 -39.30 -15.43
CA SER A 500 -3.93 -40.72 -15.20
C SER A 500 -4.63 -41.65 -16.20
N CYS A 501 -5.74 -41.20 -16.81
CA CYS A 501 -6.54 -41.99 -17.73
C CYS A 501 -6.27 -41.65 -19.21
N VAL A 502 -5.71 -40.47 -19.51
CA VAL A 502 -5.45 -40.01 -20.90
C VAL A 502 -4.79 -41.09 -21.77
N PRO A 503 -3.71 -41.79 -21.35
CA PRO A 503 -3.05 -42.75 -22.24
C PRO A 503 -3.88 -44.00 -22.53
N ASN A 504 -4.84 -44.35 -21.66
CA ASN A 504 -5.71 -45.52 -21.81
C ASN A 504 -7.02 -45.21 -22.55
N VAL A 505 -7.31 -43.93 -22.83
CA VAL A 505 -8.52 -43.50 -23.53
C VAL A 505 -8.09 -42.98 -24.90
N PRO A 506 -8.25 -43.77 -25.99
CA PRO A 506 -7.68 -43.42 -27.30
C PRO A 506 -8.07 -42.02 -27.80
N SER A 507 -9.34 -41.65 -27.64
CA SER A 507 -9.84 -40.33 -28.00
C SER A 507 -9.17 -39.19 -27.24
N TRP A 508 -8.84 -39.39 -25.96
CA TRP A 508 -8.16 -38.40 -25.13
C TRP A 508 -6.67 -38.37 -25.45
N ASN A 509 -6.06 -39.52 -25.73
CA ASN A 509 -4.66 -39.62 -26.13
C ASN A 509 -4.40 -38.97 -27.49
N ASP A 510 -5.27 -39.21 -28.47
CA ASP A 510 -5.21 -38.58 -29.80
C ASP A 510 -5.36 -37.06 -29.68
N ALA A 511 -6.34 -36.61 -28.89
CA ALA A 511 -6.53 -35.21 -28.56
C ALA A 511 -5.32 -34.61 -27.82
N TYR A 512 -4.67 -35.37 -26.94
CA TYR A 512 -3.47 -34.95 -26.21
C TYR A 512 -2.24 -34.81 -27.12
N ALA A 513 -2.15 -35.64 -28.16
CA ALA A 513 -1.07 -35.63 -29.15
C ALA A 513 -1.27 -34.54 -30.23
N SER A 514 -2.52 -34.17 -30.53
CA SER A 514 -2.89 -33.26 -31.63
C SER A 514 -2.60 -31.77 -31.34
N PHE A 515 -2.36 -31.38 -30.09
CA PHE A 515 -2.10 -29.99 -29.70
C PHE A 515 -0.67 -29.80 -29.14
N PRO A 516 -0.04 -28.64 -29.38
CA PRO A 516 1.34 -28.36 -28.95
C PRO A 516 1.56 -28.50 -27.42
N PRO A 517 2.82 -28.58 -26.94
CA PRO A 517 3.20 -29.23 -25.67
C PRO A 517 2.66 -28.65 -24.35
N ALA A 518 1.97 -27.51 -24.35
CA ALA A 518 1.38 -26.98 -23.13
C ALA A 518 0.14 -27.80 -22.74
N ALA A 519 0.16 -28.43 -21.57
CA ALA A 519 -0.83 -29.42 -21.09
C ALA A 519 -2.30 -28.94 -21.05
N SER A 520 -2.56 -27.65 -21.28
CA SER A 520 -3.88 -27.02 -21.16
C SER A 520 -4.84 -27.22 -22.32
N SER A 521 -4.35 -27.44 -23.53
CA SER A 521 -5.17 -27.61 -24.75
C SER A 521 -5.97 -28.90 -24.77
N LYS A 522 -5.59 -29.81 -23.89
CA LYS A 522 -5.77 -31.26 -24.07
C LYS A 522 -7.01 -31.79 -23.34
N LEU A 523 -7.54 -30.96 -22.43
CA LEU A 523 -8.70 -31.24 -21.59
C LEU A 523 -10.04 -31.00 -22.31
N CYS A 524 -10.18 -29.88 -23.04
CA CYS A 524 -11.43 -29.50 -23.69
C CYS A 524 -11.78 -30.37 -24.91
N SER A 525 -10.78 -30.92 -25.59
CA SER A 525 -10.95 -31.86 -26.70
C SER A 525 -11.29 -33.26 -26.21
N ALA A 526 -10.62 -33.76 -25.16
CA ALA A 526 -10.89 -35.05 -24.52
C ALA A 526 -12.35 -35.19 -24.06
N LEU A 527 -12.89 -34.20 -23.34
CA LEU A 527 -14.27 -34.24 -22.83
C LEU A 527 -15.36 -34.12 -23.91
N ARG A 528 -15.00 -33.75 -25.15
CA ARG A 528 -15.93 -33.57 -26.26
C ARG A 528 -16.06 -34.80 -27.15
N VAL A 529 -15.03 -35.63 -27.31
CA VAL A 529 -15.13 -36.85 -28.14
C VAL A 529 -16.22 -37.78 -27.60
N ASP A 530 -16.52 -37.70 -26.30
CA ASP A 530 -17.61 -38.46 -25.67
C ASP A 530 -19.02 -37.92 -25.86
N SER A 531 -19.17 -36.68 -26.33
CA SER A 531 -20.47 -36.08 -26.66
C SER A 531 -21.01 -36.47 -28.05
N GLY A 532 -20.38 -37.45 -28.71
CA GLY A 532 -20.91 -38.11 -29.91
C GLY A 532 -20.65 -37.40 -31.24
N ASN A 533 -19.71 -36.44 -31.29
CA ASN A 533 -19.39 -35.72 -32.53
C ASN A 533 -18.01 -36.16 -33.07
N SER A 534 -17.95 -37.37 -33.61
CA SER A 534 -16.75 -37.93 -34.26
C SER A 534 -16.68 -37.52 -35.73
N SER A 535 -15.59 -36.90 -36.18
CA SER A 535 -15.17 -36.88 -37.59
C SER A 535 -13.67 -36.51 -37.72
N PRO A 536 -13.02 -36.74 -38.89
CA PRO A 536 -11.97 -37.73 -39.09
C PRO A 536 -10.55 -37.18 -38.94
N SER A 537 -9.63 -38.11 -38.67
CA SER A 537 -8.17 -37.96 -38.61
C SER A 537 -7.59 -37.03 -39.68
N TYR A 538 -6.83 -36.01 -39.24
CA TYR A 538 -6.06 -35.14 -40.10
C TYR A 538 -4.72 -35.82 -40.44
N SER A 539 -4.56 -36.27 -41.69
CA SER A 539 -3.26 -36.66 -42.23
C SER A 539 -2.43 -35.40 -42.50
N PRO A 540 -1.18 -35.29 -42.01
CA PRO A 540 -0.31 -34.18 -42.42
C PRO A 540 0.17 -34.43 -43.85
N SER A 541 -0.27 -33.60 -44.80
CA SER A 541 0.32 -33.52 -46.14
C SER A 541 1.72 -32.86 -46.06
N PRO A 542 2.62 -33.19 -47.01
CA PRO A 542 4.08 -33.15 -46.83
C PRO A 542 4.71 -31.77 -46.64
#